data_AF-A0AAD9TSL6-F1
#
_entry.id   AF-A0AAD9TSL6-F1
#
_cell.length_a   1.000
_cell.length_b   1.000
_cell.length_c   1.000
_cell.angle_alpha   90.00
_cell.angle_beta   90.00
_cell.angle_gamma   90.00
#
_symmetry.space_group_name_H-M   'P 1'
#
loop_
_entity.id
_entity.type
_entity.pdbx_description
1 polymer ?
#
loop_
_entity_poly.entity_id
_entity_poly.type
_entity_poly.pdbx_seq_one_letter_code
_entity_poly.pdbx_strand_id
1 'polypeptide(L)'
;MADEEENETIRLSRTEKKKLAKKKKRKEKRKETAEKEREKAEDPEERRKLEAILREAEEERKRALKEFEDRERLWIQAMELKKEEEEEEEEDKERWKAIKEEEEAKRQLQVEKETECDEDDDWEYVEEGPADIIWQGNEIIIKKKKVRVPKKDASQLIVKEVPYIYHQLGSDVFPITLWSAFFSVVAKVEL
;
A
#
# COMPACT_ATOMS: atom_id res chain seq x y z
N MET A 1 4.13 6.62 -38.18
CA MET A 1 3.76 6.38 -39.60
C MET A 1 3.08 7.58 -40.25
N ALA A 2 2.01 8.15 -39.70
CA ALA A 2 1.39 9.36 -40.28
C ALA A 2 2.35 10.57 -40.26
N ASP A 3 3.08 10.75 -39.15
CA ASP A 3 4.02 11.88 -38.98
C ASP A 3 5.24 11.81 -39.91
N GLU A 4 5.64 10.60 -40.32
CA GLU A 4 6.76 10.38 -41.25
C GLU A 4 6.35 10.71 -42.69
N GLU A 5 5.13 10.31 -43.09
CA GLU A 5 4.58 10.63 -44.41
C GLU A 5 4.37 12.15 -44.57
N GLU A 6 3.95 12.84 -43.49
CA GLU A 6 3.84 14.30 -43.47
C GLU A 6 5.22 14.98 -43.57
N ASN A 7 6.21 14.54 -42.80
CA ASN A 7 7.58 15.09 -42.86
C ASN A 7 8.23 14.91 -44.24
N GLU A 8 8.02 13.75 -44.88
CA GLU A 8 8.49 13.49 -46.23
C GLU A 8 7.78 14.39 -47.26
N THR A 9 6.46 14.59 -47.13
CA THR A 9 5.76 15.53 -48.01
C THR A 9 6.27 16.96 -47.85
N ILE A 10 6.67 17.41 -46.65
CA ILE A 10 7.21 18.76 -46.40
C ILE A 10 8.56 18.97 -47.10
N ARG A 11 9.44 17.95 -47.09
CA ARG A 11 10.77 17.98 -47.72
C ARG A 11 10.74 18.00 -49.26
N LEU A 12 9.61 17.62 -49.86
CA LEU A 12 9.46 17.57 -51.32
C LEU A 12 9.18 18.93 -51.96
N SER A 13 9.56 19.04 -53.23
CA SER A 13 9.32 20.25 -54.04
C SER A 13 7.81 20.48 -54.30
N ARG A 14 7.43 21.72 -54.63
CA ARG A 14 6.02 22.09 -54.92
C ARG A 14 5.36 21.18 -55.97
N THR A 15 6.12 20.78 -56.98
CA THR A 15 5.62 19.94 -58.08
C THR A 15 5.41 18.50 -57.63
N GLU A 16 6.28 17.96 -56.78
CA GLU A 16 6.15 16.62 -56.17
C GLU A 16 4.99 16.56 -55.19
N LYS A 17 4.84 17.56 -54.31
CA LYS A 17 3.65 17.72 -53.45
C LYS A 17 2.35 17.68 -54.25
N LYS A 18 2.28 18.42 -55.37
CA LYS A 18 1.12 18.43 -56.27
C LYS A 18 0.88 17.05 -56.92
N LYS A 19 1.93 16.33 -57.31
CA LYS A 19 1.83 14.98 -57.88
C LYS A 19 1.33 13.96 -56.85
N LEU A 20 1.85 14.00 -55.62
CA LEU A 20 1.42 13.13 -54.52
C LEU A 20 -0.04 13.37 -54.15
N ALA A 21 -0.45 14.63 -53.99
CA ALA A 21 -1.84 14.98 -53.74
C ALA A 21 -2.78 14.48 -54.88
N LYS A 22 -2.37 14.66 -56.14
CA LYS A 22 -3.13 14.16 -57.30
C LYS A 22 -3.19 12.62 -57.33
N LYS A 23 -2.12 11.94 -56.94
CA LYS A 23 -2.05 10.47 -56.84
C LYS A 23 -2.95 9.95 -55.72
N LYS A 24 -2.87 10.56 -54.52
CA LYS A 24 -3.74 10.25 -53.37
C LYS A 24 -5.21 10.46 -53.73
N LYS A 25 -5.57 11.61 -54.28
CA LYS A 25 -6.94 11.90 -54.75
C LYS A 25 -7.46 10.90 -55.79
N ARG A 26 -6.61 10.47 -56.74
CA ARG A 26 -7.00 9.43 -57.72
C ARG A 26 -7.18 8.06 -57.06
N LYS A 27 -6.33 7.72 -56.09
CA LYS A 27 -6.40 6.46 -55.33
C LYS A 27 -7.68 6.44 -54.48
N GLU A 28 -7.96 7.52 -53.76
CA GLU A 28 -9.19 7.71 -52.98
C GLU A 28 -10.43 7.59 -53.87
N LYS A 29 -10.46 8.29 -55.02
CA LYS A 29 -11.59 8.17 -55.96
C LYS A 29 -11.80 6.75 -56.50
N ARG A 30 -10.72 6.02 -56.82
CA ARG A 30 -10.81 4.61 -57.24
C ARG A 30 -11.30 3.72 -56.09
N LYS A 31 -10.86 4.00 -54.86
CA LYS A 31 -11.30 3.28 -53.67
C LYS A 31 -12.77 3.54 -53.39
N GLU A 32 -13.19 4.81 -53.36
CA GLU A 32 -14.57 5.24 -53.16
C GLU A 32 -15.50 4.67 -54.24
N THR A 33 -15.09 4.65 -55.50
CA THR A 33 -15.89 4.04 -56.57
C THR A 33 -16.03 2.53 -56.42
N ALA A 34 -14.94 1.82 -56.05
CA ALA A 34 -15.00 0.39 -55.78
C ALA A 34 -15.82 0.05 -54.52
N GLU A 35 -15.74 0.88 -53.49
CA GLU A 35 -16.51 0.73 -52.24
C GLU A 35 -17.99 1.04 -52.48
N LYS A 36 -18.30 2.07 -53.27
CA LYS A 36 -19.66 2.39 -53.70
C LYS A 36 -20.27 1.31 -54.59
N GLU A 37 -19.47 0.65 -55.41
CA GLU A 37 -19.90 -0.51 -56.21
C GLU A 37 -20.17 -1.72 -55.31
N ARG A 38 -19.30 -1.98 -54.32
CA ARG A 38 -19.52 -3.02 -53.31
C ARG A 38 -20.79 -2.77 -52.49
N GLU A 39 -20.99 -1.57 -51.96
CA GLU A 39 -22.17 -1.30 -51.13
C GLU A 39 -23.47 -1.30 -51.97
N LYS A 40 -23.40 -1.03 -53.28
CA LYS A 40 -24.56 -1.19 -54.19
C LYS A 40 -24.85 -2.64 -54.55
N ALA A 41 -23.82 -3.48 -54.57
CA ALA A 41 -23.97 -4.93 -54.76
C ALA A 41 -24.40 -5.64 -53.46
N GLU A 42 -24.24 -4.97 -52.31
CA GLU A 42 -24.67 -5.43 -50.99
C GLU A 42 -26.19 -5.34 -50.86
N ASP A 43 -26.83 -6.44 -50.45
CA ASP A 43 -28.28 -6.53 -50.34
C ASP A 43 -28.81 -5.53 -49.29
N PRO A 44 -29.85 -4.73 -49.59
CA PRO A 44 -30.46 -3.83 -48.61
C PRO A 44 -30.86 -4.50 -47.29
N GLU A 45 -31.15 -5.81 -47.29
CA GLU A 45 -31.41 -6.54 -46.05
C GLU A 45 -30.16 -6.75 -45.18
N GLU A 46 -29.01 -7.04 -45.79
CA GLU A 46 -27.76 -7.26 -45.05
C GLU A 46 -27.28 -5.97 -44.38
N ARG A 47 -27.47 -4.83 -45.04
CA ARG A 47 -27.21 -3.51 -44.44
C ARG A 47 -28.06 -3.23 -43.20
N ARG A 48 -29.35 -3.54 -43.28
CA ARG A 48 -30.27 -3.39 -42.14
C ARG A 48 -29.89 -4.31 -40.99
N LYS A 49 -29.47 -5.55 -41.29
CA LYS A 49 -28.98 -6.50 -40.28
C LYS A 49 -27.70 -5.98 -39.62
N LEU A 50 -26.73 -5.47 -40.40
CA LEU A 50 -25.50 -4.87 -39.87
C LEU A 50 -25.79 -3.64 -39.00
N GLU A 51 -26.69 -2.75 -39.45
CA GLU A 51 -27.07 -1.57 -38.66
C GLU A 51 -27.75 -1.96 -37.34
N ALA A 52 -28.62 -2.98 -37.37
CA ALA A 52 -29.26 -3.51 -36.16
C ALA A 52 -28.22 -4.06 -35.17
N ILE A 53 -27.26 -4.86 -35.65
CA ILE A 53 -26.17 -5.41 -34.83
C ILE A 53 -25.32 -4.28 -34.23
N LEU A 54 -24.97 -3.25 -35.01
CA LEU A 54 -24.19 -2.11 -34.51
C LEU A 54 -24.95 -1.33 -33.44
N ARG A 55 -26.25 -1.12 -33.62
CA ARG A 55 -27.10 -0.44 -32.65
C ARG A 55 -27.23 -1.25 -31.36
N GLU A 56 -27.44 -2.55 -31.47
CA GLU A 56 -27.49 -3.46 -30.32
C GLU A 56 -26.16 -3.46 -29.55
N ALA A 57 -25.02 -3.56 -30.24
CA ALA A 57 -23.70 -3.49 -29.62
C ALA A 57 -23.44 -2.13 -28.94
N GLU A 58 -23.94 -1.02 -29.50
CA GLU A 58 -23.85 0.29 -28.87
C GLU A 58 -24.71 0.38 -27.60
N GLU A 59 -25.92 -0.18 -27.64
CA GLU A 59 -26.79 -0.28 -26.46
C GLU A 59 -26.17 -1.14 -25.36
N GLU A 60 -25.59 -2.29 -25.70
CA GLU A 60 -24.86 -3.13 -24.75
C GLU A 60 -23.69 -2.38 -24.11
N ARG A 61 -22.90 -1.65 -24.92
CA ARG A 61 -21.82 -0.80 -24.40
C ARG A 61 -22.34 0.27 -23.45
N LYS A 62 -23.48 0.91 -23.77
CA LYS A 62 -24.10 1.92 -22.91
C LYS A 62 -24.62 1.31 -21.60
N ARG A 63 -25.24 0.14 -21.66
CA ARG A 63 -25.69 -0.61 -20.47
C ARG A 63 -24.51 -1.00 -19.59
N ALA A 64 -23.44 -1.55 -20.19
CA ALA A 64 -22.23 -1.91 -19.45
C ALA A 64 -21.58 -0.71 -18.76
N LEU A 65 -21.52 0.45 -19.42
CA LEU A 65 -21.02 1.68 -18.81
C LEU A 65 -21.90 2.11 -17.63
N LYS A 66 -23.22 2.07 -17.81
CA LYS A 66 -24.17 2.41 -16.74
C LYS A 66 -24.06 1.47 -15.54
N GLU A 67 -23.94 0.16 -15.78
CA GLU A 67 -23.75 -0.83 -14.72
C GLU A 67 -22.44 -0.61 -13.94
N PHE A 68 -21.38 -0.19 -14.63
CA PHE A 68 -20.13 0.17 -13.97
C PHE A 68 -20.31 1.39 -13.07
N GLU A 69 -20.91 2.46 -13.57
CA GLU A 69 -21.17 3.67 -12.77
C GLU A 69 -22.10 3.38 -11.57
N ASP A 70 -23.13 2.56 -11.77
CA ASP A 70 -24.07 2.20 -10.69
C ASP A 70 -23.36 1.35 -9.63
N ARG A 71 -22.44 0.46 -10.03
CA ARG A 71 -21.60 -0.29 -9.09
C ARG A 71 -20.66 0.63 -8.30
N GLU A 72 -20.08 1.63 -8.95
CA GLU A 72 -19.24 2.63 -8.27
C GLU A 72 -20.06 3.47 -7.28
N ARG A 73 -21.26 3.92 -7.68
CA ARG A 73 -22.20 4.61 -6.78
C ARG A 73 -22.57 3.77 -5.57
N LEU A 74 -22.89 2.49 -5.77
CA LEU A 74 -23.19 1.56 -4.68
C LEU A 74 -21.98 1.33 -3.77
N TRP A 75 -20.78 1.27 -4.33
CA TRP A 75 -19.56 1.11 -3.55
C TRP A 75 -19.27 2.33 -2.68
N ILE A 76 -19.43 3.54 -3.22
CA ILE A 76 -19.28 4.79 -2.45
C ILE A 76 -20.30 4.83 -1.31
N GLN A 77 -21.58 4.54 -1.58
CA GLN A 77 -22.61 4.50 -0.55
C GLN A 77 -22.32 3.43 0.52
N ALA A 78 -21.83 2.26 0.12
CA ALA A 78 -21.45 1.21 1.08
C ALA A 78 -20.24 1.60 1.94
N MET A 79 -19.29 2.34 1.38
CA MET A 79 -18.16 2.89 2.13
C MET A 79 -18.59 3.98 3.10
N GLU A 80 -19.53 4.83 2.70
CA GLU A 80 -20.09 5.89 3.55
C GLU A 80 -20.89 5.30 4.71
N LEU A 81 -21.76 4.32 4.45
CA LEU A 81 -22.52 3.62 5.49
C LEU A 81 -21.61 2.91 6.48
N LYS A 82 -20.54 2.24 5.99
CA LYS A 82 -19.54 1.63 6.87
C LYS A 82 -18.82 2.63 7.75
N LYS A 83 -18.53 3.82 7.22
CA LYS A 83 -17.89 4.89 7.98
C LYS A 83 -18.81 5.44 9.06
N GLU A 84 -20.10 5.61 8.74
CA GLU A 84 -21.12 6.02 9.71
C GLU A 84 -21.31 4.98 10.81
N GLU A 85 -21.36 3.69 10.45
CA GLU A 85 -21.41 2.58 11.41
C GLU A 85 -20.18 2.54 12.33
N GLU A 86 -18.97 2.74 11.78
CA GLU A 86 -17.75 2.82 12.58
C GLU A 86 -17.73 4.03 13.52
N GLU A 87 -18.23 5.19 13.07
CA GLU A 87 -18.37 6.39 13.91
C GLU A 87 -19.38 6.15 15.05
N GLU A 88 -20.53 5.54 14.78
CA GLU A 88 -21.53 5.18 15.79
C GLU A 88 -20.98 4.16 16.80
N GLU A 89 -20.23 3.16 16.33
CA GLU A 89 -19.55 2.20 17.22
C GLU A 89 -18.50 2.87 18.13
N GLU A 90 -17.74 3.84 17.62
CA GLU A 90 -16.79 4.59 18.46
C GLU A 90 -17.52 5.48 19.48
N GLU A 91 -18.60 6.16 19.09
CA GLU A 91 -19.43 6.92 20.04
C GLU A 91 -20.00 6.01 21.15
N ASP A 92 -20.47 4.81 20.81
CA ASP A 92 -20.97 3.84 21.78
C ASP A 92 -19.85 3.31 22.68
N LYS A 93 -18.64 3.09 22.15
CA LYS A 93 -17.46 2.73 22.94
C LYS A 93 -17.08 3.86 23.89
N GLU A 94 -17.14 5.12 23.46
CA GLU A 94 -16.88 6.28 24.31
C GLU A 94 -17.93 6.41 25.42
N ARG A 95 -19.21 6.26 25.10
CA ARG A 95 -20.30 6.23 26.09
C ARG A 95 -20.08 5.12 27.12
N TRP A 96 -19.72 3.92 26.66
CA TRP A 96 -19.44 2.79 27.55
C TRP A 96 -18.22 3.04 28.43
N LYS A 97 -17.14 3.62 27.89
CA LYS A 97 -15.95 4.02 28.66
C LYS A 97 -16.31 5.04 29.73
N ALA A 98 -17.10 6.07 29.41
CA ALA A 98 -17.54 7.09 30.36
C ALA A 98 -18.38 6.50 31.50
N ILE A 99 -19.31 5.59 31.18
CA ILE A 99 -20.10 4.88 32.20
C ILE A 99 -19.19 4.06 33.13
N LYS A 100 -18.22 3.34 32.54
CA LYS A 100 -17.28 2.52 33.30
C LYS A 100 -16.38 3.37 34.20
N GLU A 101 -15.88 4.51 33.71
CA GLU A 101 -15.09 5.46 34.48
C GLU A 101 -15.90 6.08 35.63
N GLU A 102 -17.16 6.44 35.40
CA GLU A 102 -18.05 6.92 36.47
C GLU A 102 -18.28 5.84 37.55
N GLU A 103 -18.47 4.59 37.14
CA GLU A 103 -18.61 3.47 38.08
C GLU A 103 -17.31 3.20 38.87
N GLU A 104 -16.15 3.24 38.21
CA GLU A 104 -14.84 3.11 38.86
C GLU A 104 -14.57 4.26 39.82
N ALA A 105 -14.89 5.51 39.46
CA ALA A 105 -14.78 6.66 40.34
C ALA A 105 -15.68 6.53 41.58
N LYS A 106 -16.92 6.02 41.42
CA LYS A 106 -17.82 5.71 42.54
C LYS A 106 -17.24 4.62 43.45
N ARG A 107 -16.60 3.59 42.88
CA ARG A 107 -15.93 2.54 43.65
C ARG A 107 -14.70 3.08 44.39
N GLN A 108 -13.88 3.91 43.73
CA GLN A 108 -12.73 4.56 44.36
C GLN A 108 -13.14 5.48 45.49
N LEU A 109 -14.19 6.29 45.34
CA LEU A 109 -14.74 7.11 46.44
C LEU A 109 -15.26 6.27 47.62
N GLN A 110 -15.74 5.05 47.38
CA GLN A 110 -16.08 4.11 48.45
C GLN A 110 -14.83 3.55 49.14
N VAL A 111 -13.79 3.22 48.36
CA VAL A 111 -12.51 2.71 48.86
C VAL A 111 -11.72 3.80 49.60
N GLU A 112 -11.59 5.03 49.09
CA GLU A 112 -10.93 6.16 49.79
C GLU A 112 -11.60 6.47 51.13
N LYS A 113 -12.93 6.29 51.20
CA LYS A 113 -13.66 6.41 52.48
C LYS A 113 -13.33 5.27 53.46
N GLU A 114 -12.78 4.17 52.98
CA GLU A 114 -12.26 3.04 53.75
C GLU A 114 -10.72 3.08 53.93
N THR A 115 -9.97 3.79 53.08
CA THR A 115 -8.49 3.76 53.00
C THR A 115 -7.79 5.09 53.37
N GLU A 116 -8.32 5.90 54.28
CA GLU A 116 -7.53 6.95 54.97
C GLU A 116 -6.42 6.35 55.89
N CYS A 117 -5.98 5.12 55.62
CA CYS A 117 -5.03 4.35 56.40
C CYS A 117 -4.24 3.42 55.47
N ASP A 118 -3.30 3.97 54.70
CA ASP A 118 -1.95 3.41 54.53
C ASP A 118 -1.14 4.29 53.55
N GLU A 119 -0.21 5.05 54.12
CA GLU A 119 0.99 5.53 53.43
C GLU A 119 1.91 4.33 53.18
N ASP A 120 2.60 4.26 52.04
CA ASP A 120 4.03 3.89 51.93
C ASP A 120 4.46 3.66 50.46
N ASP A 121 5.17 4.65 49.92
CA ASP A 121 5.77 4.67 48.59
C ASP A 121 7.29 4.41 48.68
N ASP A 122 7.70 3.15 48.57
CA ASP A 122 9.04 2.67 48.98
C ASP A 122 9.80 1.88 47.88
N TRP A 123 9.86 2.38 46.62
CA TRP A 123 10.51 1.66 45.50
C TRP A 123 11.26 2.54 44.48
N GLU A 124 12.44 2.09 44.01
CA GLU A 124 13.26 2.77 42.98
C GLU A 124 13.37 1.91 41.70
N TYR A 125 13.31 2.54 40.53
CA TYR A 125 13.31 1.89 39.21
C TYR A 125 14.73 1.79 38.62
N VAL A 126 15.15 0.58 38.24
CA VAL A 126 16.42 0.33 37.51
C VAL A 126 16.11 -0.17 36.10
N GLU A 127 16.75 0.42 35.08
CA GLU A 127 16.60 0.07 33.66
C GLU A 127 17.47 -1.13 33.26
N GLU A 128 17.10 -2.34 33.66
CA GLU A 128 17.82 -3.57 33.30
C GLU A 128 16.92 -4.53 32.50
N GLY A 129 16.92 -4.37 31.17
CA GLY A 129 16.29 -5.32 30.26
C GLY A 129 16.49 -4.98 28.77
N PRO A 130 16.71 -5.98 27.89
CA PRO A 130 16.79 -5.74 26.44
C PRO A 130 15.45 -5.17 25.94
N ALA A 131 15.51 -4.11 25.13
CA ALA A 131 14.33 -3.37 24.71
C ALA A 131 13.40 -4.22 23.83
N ASP A 132 12.09 -4.10 24.08
CA ASP A 132 11.09 -4.71 23.22
C ASP A 132 10.91 -3.84 21.98
N ILE A 133 11.06 -4.45 20.81
CA ILE A 133 10.81 -3.81 19.52
C ILE A 133 9.39 -4.16 19.10
N ILE A 134 8.50 -3.17 19.13
CA ILE A 134 7.10 -3.33 18.70
C ILE A 134 6.97 -2.71 17.31
N TRP A 135 6.45 -3.49 16.38
CA TRP A 135 6.11 -3.04 15.04
C TRP A 135 4.66 -2.52 15.01
N GLN A 136 4.47 -1.25 14.68
CA GLN A 136 3.16 -0.65 14.44
C GLN A 136 3.13 -0.08 13.01
N GLY A 137 2.59 -0.86 12.07
CA GLY A 137 2.59 -0.49 10.65
C GLY A 137 4.01 -0.34 10.10
N ASN A 138 4.34 0.86 9.59
CA ASN A 138 5.67 1.20 9.06
C ASN A 138 6.61 1.85 10.11
N GLU A 139 6.16 1.98 11.36
CA GLU A 139 6.94 2.60 12.43
C GLU A 139 7.43 1.55 13.43
N ILE A 140 8.68 1.72 13.88
CA ILE A 140 9.32 0.86 14.88
C ILE A 140 9.38 1.62 16.20
N ILE A 141 8.66 1.13 17.22
CA ILE A 141 8.69 1.70 18.56
C ILE A 141 9.53 0.81 19.47
N ILE A 142 10.59 1.40 20.05
CA ILE A 142 11.50 0.73 20.98
C ILE A 142 11.05 1.04 22.41
N LYS A 143 10.43 0.07 23.10
CA LYS A 143 10.02 0.21 24.50
C LYS A 143 11.06 -0.44 25.42
N LYS A 144 11.72 0.36 26.26
CA LYS A 144 12.60 -0.16 27.32
C LYS A 144 11.73 -0.60 28.51
N LYS A 145 11.89 -1.86 28.96
CA LYS A 145 11.25 -2.35 30.18
C LYS A 145 11.95 -1.75 31.40
N LYS A 146 11.18 -1.29 32.40
CA LYS A 146 11.68 -0.85 33.71
C LYS A 146 11.21 -1.84 34.78
N VAL A 147 12.11 -2.29 35.65
CA VAL A 147 11.81 -3.23 36.74
C VAL A 147 11.86 -2.48 38.07
N ARG A 148 10.90 -2.78 38.96
CA ARG A 148 10.80 -2.19 40.31
C ARG A 148 11.54 -3.09 41.31
N VAL A 149 12.53 -2.55 42.02
CA VAL A 149 13.36 -3.32 42.99
C VAL A 149 13.21 -2.72 44.40
N PRO A 150 13.10 -3.53 45.47
CA PRO A 150 12.97 -3.02 46.84
C PRO A 150 14.32 -2.48 47.32
N LYS A 151 14.32 -1.34 48.01
CA LYS A 151 15.52 -0.85 48.71
C LYS A 151 15.83 -1.79 49.88
N LYS A 152 16.89 -2.59 49.75
CA LYS A 152 17.55 -3.23 50.89
C LYS A 152 18.98 -2.73 50.95
N ASP A 153 19.32 -2.23 52.14
CA ASP A 153 20.56 -1.59 52.51
C ASP A 153 21.81 -2.49 52.38
N ALA A 154 22.94 -1.79 52.35
CA ALA A 154 24.29 -2.22 52.75
C ALA A 154 25.20 -2.85 51.69
N SER A 155 25.98 -1.98 51.03
CA SER A 155 27.41 -1.84 51.31
C SER A 155 28.07 -3.04 52.03
N GLN A 156 28.67 -3.98 51.28
CA GLN A 156 29.88 -4.73 51.67
C GLN A 156 30.31 -5.69 50.56
N LEU A 157 31.60 -6.04 50.56
CA LEU A 157 32.40 -6.74 49.55
C LEU A 157 32.97 -5.79 48.48
N ILE A 158 33.81 -4.84 48.87
CA ILE A 158 35.26 -5.03 49.13
C ILE A 158 35.96 -5.70 47.95
N VAL A 159 36.61 -4.83 47.18
CA VAL A 159 37.77 -5.04 46.31
C VAL A 159 38.63 -6.22 46.74
N LYS A 160 38.82 -7.21 45.86
CA LYS A 160 40.06 -7.99 45.81
C LYS A 160 40.61 -7.97 44.39
N GLU A 161 41.68 -7.22 44.27
CA GLU A 161 42.59 -7.09 43.14
C GLU A 161 43.42 -8.38 42.93
N VAL A 162 43.42 -8.81 41.65
CA VAL A 162 44.47 -9.44 40.79
C VAL A 162 45.20 -10.74 41.23
N PRO A 163 45.58 -11.63 40.28
CA PRO A 163 46.67 -11.32 39.34
C PRO A 163 46.44 -11.69 37.87
N TYR A 164 46.98 -10.81 37.02
CA TYR A 164 47.36 -11.06 35.64
C TYR A 164 48.22 -12.33 35.55
N ILE A 165 47.89 -13.21 34.60
CA ILE A 165 48.85 -14.18 34.06
C ILE A 165 48.84 -14.03 32.54
N TYR A 166 49.88 -13.39 32.03
CA TYR A 166 50.25 -13.45 30.62
C TYR A 166 50.60 -14.91 30.27
N HIS A 167 49.96 -15.47 29.26
CA HIS A 167 50.58 -16.51 28.43
C HIS A 167 50.58 -16.04 26.98
N GLN A 168 51.71 -15.42 26.63
CA GLN A 168 52.19 -15.19 25.29
C GLN A 168 52.65 -16.54 24.71
N LEU A 169 51.91 -17.14 23.77
CA LEU A 169 52.46 -18.02 22.74
C LEU A 169 51.56 -17.98 21.50
N GLY A 170 52.15 -17.71 20.34
CA GLY A 170 51.52 -17.92 19.03
C GLY A 170 51.08 -16.65 18.33
N SER A 171 52.03 -15.82 17.93
CA SER A 171 51.90 -15.03 16.72
C SER A 171 51.57 -15.97 15.55
N ASP A 172 50.33 -15.97 15.09
CA ASP A 172 50.01 -16.37 13.72
C ASP A 172 48.85 -15.50 13.23
N VAL A 173 49.27 -14.45 12.51
CA VAL A 173 48.44 -13.69 11.59
C VAL A 173 47.90 -14.69 10.57
N PHE A 174 46.60 -14.97 10.60
CA PHE A 174 45.90 -15.56 9.46
C PHE A 174 44.83 -14.61 8.92
N PRO A 175 44.77 -14.50 7.58
CA PRO A 175 44.30 -13.32 6.88
C PRO A 175 42.77 -13.28 6.73
N ILE A 176 42.29 -12.07 6.42
CA ILE A 176 40.97 -11.77 5.88
C ILE A 176 40.80 -12.55 4.57
N THR A 177 40.28 -13.77 4.62
CA THR A 177 39.61 -14.45 3.51
C THR A 177 38.69 -15.53 4.08
N LEU A 178 37.40 -15.22 4.25
CA LEU A 178 36.27 -16.14 4.02
C LEU A 178 34.94 -15.36 4.15
N TRP A 179 34.88 -14.21 3.48
CA TRP A 179 33.64 -13.57 3.07
C TRP A 179 33.28 -14.14 1.68
N SER A 180 32.89 -15.42 1.61
CA SER A 180 32.51 -16.08 0.35
C SER A 180 31.96 -17.50 0.57
N ALA A 181 30.99 -17.68 1.47
CA ALA A 181 30.19 -18.91 1.48
C ALA A 181 28.89 -18.76 2.28
N PHE A 182 28.06 -17.75 2.02
CA PHE A 182 26.62 -17.84 2.36
C PHE A 182 25.73 -16.89 1.54
N PHE A 183 26.19 -16.49 0.35
CA PHE A 183 25.35 -15.81 -0.65
C PHE A 183 25.47 -16.56 -2.00
N SER A 184 24.78 -17.70 -2.09
CA SER A 184 24.28 -18.27 -3.36
C SER A 184 23.49 -19.55 -3.13
N VAL A 185 22.22 -19.38 -2.75
CA VAL A 185 21.05 -20.12 -3.27
C VAL A 185 19.89 -19.12 -3.13
N VAL A 186 19.83 -18.04 -3.92
CA VAL A 186 19.15 -17.98 -5.22
C VAL A 186 17.96 -18.93 -5.33
N ALA A 187 16.78 -18.34 -5.18
CA ALA A 187 15.60 -18.55 -6.01
C ALA A 187 15.10 -19.99 -6.24
N LYS A 188 14.19 -20.42 -5.38
CA LYS A 188 13.07 -21.33 -5.65
C LYS A 188 12.18 -21.17 -4.40
N VAL A 189 10.97 -20.64 -4.41
CA VAL A 189 9.81 -21.04 -5.21
C VAL A 189 8.81 -19.88 -5.15
N GLU A 190 8.58 -19.23 -6.28
CA GLU A 190 7.24 -18.79 -6.64
C GLU A 190 6.56 -19.96 -7.34
N LEU A 191 5.43 -20.40 -6.79
CA LEU A 191 4.25 -20.90 -7.48
C LEU A 191 3.11 -21.00 -6.46
#